data_AF-A0A4Q0IYH1-F1
#
_entry.id   AF-A0A4Q0IYH1-F1
#
_cell.length_a   1.000
_cell.length_b   1.000
_cell.length_c   1.000
_cell.angle_alpha   90.00
_cell.angle_beta   90.00
_cell.angle_gamma   90.00
#
_symmetry.space_group_name_H-M   'P 1'
#
loop_
_entity.id
_entity.type
_entity.pdbx_description
1 polymer ?
#
loop_
_entity_poly.entity_id
_entity_poly.type
_entity_poly.pdbx_seq_one_letter_code
_entity_poly.pdbx_strand_id
1 'polypeptide(L)'
;MVRRWWRIPPLSHHVILHLTIGRDRCNIQMSDNSLSFDELPGAVLSLTSLVKDLAREVLELRQQIRILSGEPNKSIEFVGIDEAIRILGKAKSTIYGLAREGRLPAYKVPGEKEWRFIPSELVEFVKGNKRESCLPSFEDMEAMLSRGTRCRHKNK
;
A
#
# COMPACT_ATOMS: atom_id res chain seq x y z
N MET A 1 -37.80 3.30 15.26
CA MET A 1 -38.56 4.38 14.59
C MET A 1 -37.56 5.29 13.89
N VAL A 2 -37.83 5.54 12.60
CA VAL A 2 -37.28 6.60 11.71
C VAL A 2 -35.79 6.57 11.34
N ARG A 3 -35.62 6.16 10.07
CA ARG A 3 -34.45 6.24 9.19
C ARG A 3 -33.99 7.70 9.03
N ARG A 4 -32.68 7.98 9.16
CA ARG A 4 -32.06 9.16 8.52
C ARG A 4 -31.33 8.72 7.27
N TRP A 5 -32.00 9.00 6.16
CA TRP A 5 -31.52 8.87 4.80
C TRP A 5 -30.28 9.76 4.62
N TRP A 6 -29.19 9.19 4.11
CA TRP A 6 -28.12 9.99 3.54
C TRP A 6 -28.64 10.57 2.21
N ARG A 7 -28.80 11.88 2.20
CA ARG A 7 -29.17 12.70 1.06
C ARG A 7 -28.00 12.64 0.06
N ILE A 8 -28.25 12.12 -1.14
CA ILE A 8 -27.30 12.12 -2.26
C ILE A 8 -27.18 13.57 -2.77
N PRO A 9 -25.99 14.20 -2.79
CA PRO A 9 -25.81 15.45 -3.51
C PRO A 9 -25.64 15.18 -5.02
N PRO A 10 -26.08 16.12 -5.88
CA PRO A 10 -26.15 15.92 -7.32
C PRO A 10 -24.77 15.98 -8.00
N LEU A 11 -24.63 15.19 -9.06
CA LEU A 11 -23.52 15.20 -9.99
C LEU A 11 -23.37 16.56 -10.66
N SER A 12 -22.22 17.22 -10.42
CA SER A 12 -21.51 18.06 -11.38
C SER A 12 -20.26 18.62 -10.71
N HIS A 13 -19.15 17.91 -10.89
CA HIS A 13 -17.92 18.42 -11.47
C HIS A 13 -16.85 17.34 -11.35
N HIS A 14 -16.04 17.27 -12.40
CA HIS A 14 -14.93 16.38 -12.63
C HIS A 14 -14.02 16.27 -11.38
N VAL A 15 -14.10 15.16 -10.65
CA VAL A 15 -13.09 14.82 -9.63
C VAL A 15 -12.55 13.45 -9.98
N ILE A 16 -11.45 13.48 -10.73
CA ILE A 16 -10.59 12.32 -10.99
C ILE A 16 -10.06 11.87 -9.62
N LEU A 17 -10.55 10.74 -9.12
CA LEU A 17 -9.95 10.02 -8.00
C LEU A 17 -8.59 9.48 -8.48
N HIS A 18 -7.52 10.25 -8.24
CA HIS A 18 -6.16 9.77 -8.38
C HIS A 18 -5.87 8.78 -7.24
N LEU A 19 -6.03 7.49 -7.51
CA LEU A 19 -5.41 6.43 -6.75
C LEU A 19 -3.93 6.42 -7.16
N THR A 20 -3.04 7.02 -6.37
CA THR A 20 -1.60 7.04 -6.66
C THR A 20 -0.97 5.70 -6.33
N ILE A 21 -1.04 4.78 -7.30
CA ILE A 21 -0.11 3.66 -7.44
C ILE A 21 0.72 3.97 -8.70
N GLY A 22 2.03 4.19 -8.52
CA GLY A 22 2.99 4.35 -9.62
C GLY A 22 2.97 5.73 -10.28
N ARG A 23 4.04 6.50 -10.05
CA ARG A 23 4.27 7.80 -10.71
C ARG A 23 5.05 7.59 -12.00
N ASP A 24 4.47 6.88 -12.95
CA ASP A 24 4.96 6.87 -14.33
C ASP A 24 4.01 7.70 -15.17
N ARG A 25 4.33 9.00 -15.25
CA ARG A 25 3.67 9.93 -16.16
C ARG A 25 4.20 9.59 -17.56
N CYS A 26 3.62 8.58 -18.21
CA CYS A 26 3.96 8.25 -19.59
C CYS A 26 3.51 9.40 -20.48
N ASN A 27 4.40 10.35 -20.76
CA ASN A 27 4.19 11.39 -21.76
C ASN A 27 4.23 10.72 -23.13
N ILE A 28 3.08 10.24 -23.63
CA ILE A 28 2.97 9.74 -24.99
C ILE A 28 2.88 10.97 -25.90
N GLN A 29 4.04 11.47 -26.32
CA GLN A 29 4.12 12.42 -27.41
C GLN A 29 3.92 11.64 -28.71
N MET A 30 2.73 11.72 -29.31
CA MET A 30 2.51 11.28 -30.69
C MET A 30 3.22 12.27 -31.61
N SER A 31 4.36 11.86 -32.16
CA SER A 31 4.96 12.53 -33.32
C SER A 31 4.23 12.07 -34.58
N ASP A 32 3.90 13.01 -35.46
CA ASP A 32 3.28 12.76 -36.77
C ASP A 32 4.23 11.91 -37.64
N ASN A 33 4.05 10.60 -37.59
CA ASN A 33 4.84 9.63 -38.36
C ASN A 33 4.14 9.35 -39.69
N SER A 34 4.30 10.21 -40.69
CA SER A 34 3.95 9.87 -42.07
C SER A 34 4.97 8.86 -42.62
N LEU A 35 4.87 7.59 -42.21
CA LEU A 35 5.70 6.51 -42.73
C LEU A 35 5.21 6.12 -44.14
N SER A 36 6.09 6.19 -45.14
CA SER A 36 5.80 5.67 -46.47
C SER A 36 5.84 4.14 -46.47
N PHE A 37 5.12 3.50 -47.40
CA PHE A 37 5.05 2.03 -47.48
C PHE A 37 6.44 1.38 -47.66
N ASP A 38 7.36 2.05 -48.35
CA ASP A 38 8.73 1.55 -48.56
C ASP A 38 9.59 1.61 -47.30
N GLU A 39 9.26 2.47 -46.33
CA GLU A 39 10.01 2.65 -45.07
C GLU A 39 9.47 1.77 -43.93
N LEU A 40 8.26 1.22 -44.10
CA LEU A 40 7.63 0.29 -43.16
C LEU A 40 8.51 -0.90 -42.77
N PRO A 41 9.12 -1.67 -43.71
CA PRO A 41 9.93 -2.82 -43.31
C PRO A 41 11.10 -2.45 -42.42
N GLY A 42 11.72 -1.27 -42.63
CA GLY A 42 12.79 -0.75 -41.78
C GLY A 42 12.28 -0.38 -40.39
N ALA A 43 11.17 0.36 -40.31
CA ALA A 43 10.57 0.76 -39.04
C ALA A 43 10.11 -0.45 -38.21
N VAL A 44 9.52 -1.46 -38.84
CA VAL A 44 9.09 -2.70 -38.17
C VAL A 44 10.29 -3.50 -37.67
N LEU A 45 11.39 -3.54 -38.44
CA LEU A 45 12.62 -4.19 -38.01
C LEU A 45 13.21 -3.50 -36.77
N SER A 46 13.29 -2.16 -36.79
CA SER A 46 13.78 -1.37 -35.65
C SER A 46 12.91 -1.54 -34.41
N LEU A 47 11.58 -1.54 -34.54
CA LEU A 47 10.70 -1.79 -33.40
C LEU A 47 10.89 -3.22 -32.88
N THR A 48 11.03 -4.21 -33.77
CA THR A 48 11.23 -5.61 -33.38
C THR A 48 12.55 -5.80 -32.63
N SER A 49 13.63 -5.12 -33.02
CA SER A 49 14.89 -5.15 -32.27
C SER A 49 14.74 -4.49 -30.90
N LEU A 50 14.13 -3.30 -30.84
CA LEU A 50 13.91 -2.59 -29.57
C LEU A 50 13.05 -3.39 -28.59
N VAL A 51 11.99 -4.05 -29.07
CA VAL A 51 11.13 -4.91 -28.24
C VAL A 51 11.93 -6.13 -27.74
N LYS A 52 12.80 -6.72 -28.57
CA LYS A 52 13.66 -7.83 -28.15
C LYS A 52 14.69 -7.41 -27.10
N ASP A 53 15.28 -6.23 -27.26
CA ASP A 53 16.26 -5.70 -26.32
C ASP A 53 15.60 -5.35 -24.99
N LEU A 54 14.45 -4.66 -25.02
CA LEU A 54 13.65 -4.40 -23.83
C LEU A 54 13.24 -5.70 -23.13
N ALA A 55 12.83 -6.72 -23.89
CA ALA A 55 12.49 -8.02 -23.31
C ALA A 55 13.69 -8.65 -22.58
N ARG A 56 14.91 -8.50 -23.11
CA ARG A 56 16.14 -8.96 -22.47
C ARG A 56 16.43 -8.19 -21.19
N GLU A 57 16.39 -6.87 -21.22
CA GLU A 57 16.60 -6.01 -20.05
C GLU A 57 15.61 -6.33 -18.93
N VAL A 58 14.32 -6.50 -19.27
CA VAL A 58 13.29 -6.87 -18.30
C VAL A 58 13.57 -8.24 -17.69
N LEU A 59 14.08 -9.22 -18.45
CA LEU A 59 14.48 -10.52 -17.90
C LEU A 59 15.66 -10.40 -16.94
N GLU A 60 16.69 -9.63 -17.30
CA GLU A 60 17.86 -9.40 -16.45
C GLU A 60 17.48 -8.69 -15.15
N LEU A 61 16.67 -7.63 -15.23
CA LEU A 61 16.17 -6.94 -14.05
C LEU A 61 15.35 -7.86 -13.15
N ARG A 62 14.45 -8.67 -13.73
CA ARG A 62 13.69 -9.68 -12.96
C ARG A 62 14.61 -10.69 -12.28
N GLN A 63 15.72 -11.07 -12.92
CA GLN A 63 16.69 -11.99 -12.34
C GLN A 63 17.50 -11.33 -11.21
N GLN A 64 17.94 -10.09 -11.39
CA GLN A 64 18.63 -9.31 -10.36
C GLN A 64 17.73 -9.08 -9.14
N ILE A 65 16.47 -8.69 -9.34
CA ILE A 65 15.49 -8.55 -8.27
C ILE A 65 15.30 -9.88 -7.54
N ARG A 66 15.27 -11.02 -8.24
CA ARG A 66 15.18 -12.34 -7.61
C ARG A 66 16.39 -12.63 -6.71
N ILE A 67 17.59 -12.29 -7.16
CA ILE A 67 18.83 -12.50 -6.38
C ILE A 67 18.85 -11.59 -5.15
N LEU A 68 18.51 -10.31 -5.31
CA LEU A 68 18.55 -9.30 -4.24
C LEU A 68 17.41 -9.47 -3.22
N SER A 69 16.21 -9.81 -3.68
CA SER A 69 15.05 -9.97 -2.79
C SER A 69 15.06 -11.29 -2.03
N GLY A 70 15.84 -12.29 -2.45
CA GLY A 70 15.92 -13.60 -1.79
C GLY A 70 14.60 -14.38 -1.76
N GLU A 71 13.51 -13.85 -2.33
CA GLU A 71 12.18 -14.43 -2.26
C GLU A 71 11.66 -14.75 -3.66
N PRO A 72 11.29 -16.02 -3.94
CA PRO A 72 10.72 -16.38 -5.22
C PRO A 72 9.35 -15.72 -5.34
N ASN A 73 9.04 -15.19 -6.53
CA ASN A 73 7.72 -14.69 -6.95
C ASN A 73 6.60 -15.04 -5.97
N LYS A 74 6.34 -14.16 -5.00
CA LYS A 74 5.20 -14.34 -4.12
C LYS A 74 3.98 -14.09 -4.98
N SER A 75 3.39 -15.15 -5.51
CA SER A 75 1.97 -15.13 -5.84
C SER A 75 1.29 -14.48 -4.65
N ILE A 76 0.60 -13.36 -4.88
CA ILE A 76 -0.07 -12.59 -3.84
C ILE A 76 -1.09 -13.52 -3.19
N GLU A 77 -0.71 -14.16 -2.09
CA GLU A 77 -1.54 -15.13 -1.43
C GLU A 77 -2.51 -14.39 -0.52
N PHE A 78 -3.79 -14.48 -0.87
CA PHE A 78 -4.85 -13.91 -0.06
C PHE A 78 -5.14 -14.81 1.13
N VAL A 79 -5.18 -14.18 2.28
CA VAL A 79 -5.25 -14.85 3.56
C VAL A 79 -6.51 -14.41 4.31
N GLY A 80 -7.10 -15.34 5.05
CA GLY A 80 -8.31 -15.12 5.85
C GLY A 80 -8.02 -14.37 7.15
N ILE A 81 -9.08 -14.16 7.95
CA ILE A 81 -8.93 -13.36 9.17
C ILE A 81 -8.15 -14.04 10.28
N ASP A 82 -8.21 -15.37 10.41
CA ASP A 82 -7.53 -16.08 11.49
C ASP A 82 -6.02 -15.94 11.42
N GLU A 83 -5.49 -15.95 10.20
CA GLU A 83 -4.08 -15.74 9.95
C GLU A 83 -3.70 -14.25 10.07
N ALA A 84 -4.58 -13.33 9.69
CA ALA A 84 -4.39 -11.91 9.97
C ALA A 84 -4.30 -11.63 11.49
N ILE A 85 -5.11 -12.31 12.32
CA ILE A 85 -5.04 -12.25 13.79
C ILE A 85 -3.66 -12.70 14.27
N ARG A 86 -3.13 -13.80 13.72
CA ARG A 86 -1.80 -14.33 14.05
C ARG A 86 -0.68 -13.33 13.75
N ILE A 87 -0.75 -12.67 12.60
CA ILE A 87 0.29 -11.70 12.16
C ILE A 87 0.21 -10.38 12.94
N LEU A 88 -0.99 -9.82 13.09
CA LEU A 88 -1.18 -8.52 13.75
C LEU A 88 -1.11 -8.59 15.28
N GLY A 89 -1.40 -9.76 15.86
CA GLY A 89 -1.54 -9.93 17.32
C GLY A 89 -2.64 -9.04 17.90
N LYS A 90 -3.72 -8.82 17.15
CA LYS A 90 -4.87 -7.99 17.54
C LYS A 90 -6.13 -8.83 17.59
N ALA A 91 -7.09 -8.42 18.41
CA ALA A 91 -8.40 -9.05 18.45
C ALA A 91 -9.14 -8.90 17.10
N LYS A 92 -9.96 -9.90 16.76
CA LYS A 92 -10.77 -9.96 15.53
C LYS A 92 -11.60 -8.69 15.30
N SER A 93 -12.22 -8.16 16.36
CA SER A 93 -13.03 -6.94 16.30
C SER A 93 -12.23 -5.72 15.88
N THR A 94 -11.01 -5.56 16.40
CA THR A 94 -10.11 -4.46 16.07
C THR A 94 -9.67 -4.51 14.61
N ILE A 95 -9.37 -5.70 14.09
CA ILE A 95 -8.98 -5.89 12.68
C ILE A 95 -10.12 -5.44 11.76
N TYR A 96 -11.36 -5.87 12.03
CA TYR A 96 -12.50 -5.41 11.25
C TYR A 96 -12.77 -3.90 11.41
N GLY A 97 -12.51 -3.33 12.59
CA GLY A 97 -12.57 -1.89 12.81
C GLY A 97 -11.60 -1.16 11.90
N LEU A 98 -10.32 -1.55 11.92
CA LEU A 98 -9.27 -0.95 11.10
C LEU A 98 -9.50 -1.13 9.60
N ALA A 99 -10.05 -2.27 9.17
CA ALA A 99 -10.42 -2.51 7.78
C ALA A 99 -11.58 -1.61 7.33
N ARG A 100 -12.61 -1.42 8.18
CA ARG A 100 -13.74 -0.51 7.89
C ARG A 100 -13.32 0.96 7.88
N GLU A 101 -12.38 1.33 8.75
CA GLU A 101 -11.77 2.66 8.79
C GLU A 101 -10.81 2.93 7.62
N GLY A 102 -10.44 1.90 6.85
CA GLY A 102 -9.48 2.03 5.74
C GLY A 102 -8.04 2.23 6.19
N ARG A 103 -7.72 1.93 7.45
CA ARG A 103 -6.37 2.06 8.02
C ARG A 103 -5.52 0.81 7.79
N LEU A 104 -6.16 -0.35 7.72
CA LEU A 104 -5.51 -1.63 7.46
C LEU A 104 -5.77 -2.03 6.00
N PRO A 105 -4.74 -2.45 5.24
CA PRO A 105 -4.94 -2.94 3.88
C PRO A 105 -5.78 -4.22 3.93
N ALA A 106 -6.99 -4.13 3.38
CA ALA A 106 -7.98 -5.19 3.38
C ALA A 106 -8.74 -5.15 2.06
N TYR A 107 -8.89 -6.31 1.44
CA TYR A 107 -9.48 -6.45 0.12
C TYR A 107 -10.77 -7.25 0.23
N LYS A 108 -11.77 -6.88 -0.58
CA LYS A 108 -13.01 -7.63 -0.67
C LYS A 108 -13.11 -8.27 -2.05
N VAL A 109 -13.12 -9.59 -2.08
CA VAL A 109 -13.32 -10.35 -3.32
C VAL A 109 -14.80 -10.24 -3.70
N PRO A 110 -15.13 -9.93 -4.97
CA PRO A 110 -16.51 -9.88 -5.41
C PRO A 110 -17.19 -11.24 -5.19
N GLY A 111 -18.34 -11.24 -4.52
CA GLY A 111 -19.09 -12.45 -4.17
C GLY A 111 -18.83 -12.97 -2.75
N GLU A 112 -17.73 -12.59 -2.10
CA GLU A 112 -17.45 -12.95 -0.71
C GLU A 112 -17.85 -11.83 0.25
N LYS A 113 -18.36 -12.22 1.42
CA LYS A 113 -18.74 -11.28 2.49
C LYS A 113 -17.54 -10.91 3.38
N GLU A 114 -16.51 -11.73 3.39
CA GLU A 114 -15.36 -11.61 4.28
C GLU A 114 -14.23 -10.79 3.64
N TRP A 115 -13.42 -10.18 4.51
CA TRP A 115 -12.22 -9.46 4.10
C TRP A 115 -11.06 -10.43 3.90
N ARG A 116 -10.29 -10.22 2.85
CA ARG A 116 -9.05 -10.91 2.53
C ARG A 116 -7.86 -9.98 2.77
N PHE A 117 -6.76 -10.54 3.22
CA PHE A 117 -5.55 -9.81 3.59
C PHE A 117 -4.34 -10.36 2.84
N ILE A 118 -3.33 -9.53 2.64
CA ILE A 118 -2.05 -9.95 2.07
C ILE A 118 -1.02 -9.98 3.21
N PRO A 119 -0.39 -11.12 3.53
CA PRO A 119 0.52 -11.25 4.67
C PRO A 119 1.67 -10.25 4.65
N SER A 120 2.27 -10.00 3.49
CA SER A 120 3.41 -9.07 3.36
C SER A 120 3.03 -7.64 3.75
N GLU A 121 1.87 -7.17 3.31
CA GLU A 121 1.35 -5.84 3.68
C GLU A 121 1.02 -5.75 5.18
N LEU A 122 0.50 -6.83 5.78
CA LEU A 122 0.26 -6.87 7.23
C LEU A 122 1.56 -6.75 8.04
N VAL A 123 2.64 -7.41 7.58
CA VAL A 123 3.96 -7.31 8.22
C VAL A 123 4.53 -5.89 8.11
N GLU A 124 4.43 -5.27 6.93
CA GLU A 124 4.83 -3.88 6.72
C GLU A 124 4.02 -2.91 7.58
N PHE A 125 2.72 -3.15 7.70
CA PHE A 125 1.83 -2.37 8.56
C PHE A 125 2.25 -2.45 10.04
N VAL A 126 2.63 -3.63 10.53
CA VAL A 126 3.15 -3.78 11.90
C VAL A 126 4.46 -3.01 12.08
N LYS A 127 5.36 -3.01 11.08
CA LYS A 127 6.61 -2.24 11.13
C LYS A 127 6.33 -0.73 11.20
N GLY A 128 5.39 -0.22 10.41
CA GLY A 128 5.01 1.20 10.39
C GLY A 128 4.19 1.65 11.60
N ASN A 129 3.37 0.77 12.17
CA ASN A 129 2.46 1.08 13.28
C ASN A 129 2.98 0.65 14.65
N LYS A 130 4.25 0.27 14.75
CA LYS A 130 4.93 0.14 16.03
C LYS A 130 4.98 1.53 16.65
N ARG A 131 3.96 1.86 17.46
CA ARG A 131 4.06 2.97 18.40
C ARG A 131 5.39 2.74 19.12
N GLU A 132 6.29 3.72 19.05
CA GLU A 132 7.37 3.82 20.02
C GLU A 132 6.73 3.52 21.36
N SER A 133 7.16 2.42 21.96
CA SER A 133 6.59 1.94 23.22
C SER A 133 6.47 3.14 24.14
N CYS A 134 5.33 3.33 24.82
CA CYS A 134 5.14 4.41 25.78
C CYS A 134 6.09 4.34 27.00
N LEU A 135 7.11 3.48 26.92
CA LEU A 135 8.31 3.58 27.72
C LEU A 135 8.91 4.95 27.43
N PRO A 136 8.91 5.87 28.42
CA PRO A 136 9.63 7.11 28.28
C PRO A 136 11.09 6.79 27.94
N SER A 137 11.75 7.64 27.15
CA SER A 137 13.20 7.49 26.94
C SER A 137 13.92 7.40 28.30
N PHE A 138 15.11 6.80 28.33
CA PHE A 138 15.93 6.80 29.55
C PHE A 138 16.06 8.22 30.13
N GLU A 139 16.21 9.21 29.25
CA GLU A 139 16.29 10.63 29.59
C GLU A 139 14.96 11.20 30.13
N ASP A 140 13.83 10.77 29.57
CA ASP A 140 12.51 11.16 30.09
C ASP A 140 12.24 10.52 31.47
N MET A 141 12.64 9.26 31.67
CA MET A 141 12.54 8.57 32.96
C MET A 141 13.43 9.25 34.02
N GLU A 142 14.66 9.63 33.65
CA GLU A 142 15.56 10.37 34.53
C GLU A 142 14.97 11.73 34.91
N ALA A 143 14.44 12.49 33.95
CA ALA A 143 13.77 13.76 34.21
C ALA A 143 12.53 13.62 35.12
N MET A 144 11.76 12.53 35.00
CA MET A 144 10.64 12.25 35.90
C MET A 144 11.09 11.95 37.33
N LEU A 145 12.20 11.23 37.51
CA LEU A 145 12.79 10.94 38.82
C LEU A 145 13.39 12.20 39.45
N SER A 146 14.10 13.04 38.68
CA SER A 146 14.69 14.29 39.16
C SER A 146 13.66 15.35 39.56
N ARG A 147 12.47 15.33 38.94
CA ARG A 147 11.37 16.26 39.27
C ARG A 147 10.71 15.98 40.62
N GLY A 148 10.88 14.77 41.17
CA GLY A 148 10.38 14.36 42.46
C GLY A 148 8.85 14.22 42.53
N THR A 149 8.36 13.24 43.29
CA THR A 149 6.91 12.96 43.49
C THR A 149 6.30 13.79 44.63
N ARG A 150 6.59 15.09 44.69
CA ARG A 150 6.11 15.93 45.79
C ARG A 150 4.61 16.22 45.62
N CYS A 151 3.77 15.44 46.29
CA CYS A 151 2.35 15.75 46.44
C CYS A 151 2.20 17.08 47.19
N ARG A 152 1.75 18.14 46.50
CA ARG A 152 1.48 19.44 47.10
C ARG A 152 0.18 19.36 47.89
N HIS A 153 0.27 19.15 49.20
CA HIS A 153 -0.87 19.34 50.09
C HIS A 153 -1.26 20.83 50.05
N LYS A 154 -2.51 21.14 49.68
CA LYS A 154 -3.03 22.50 49.75
C LYS A 154 -3.66 22.68 51.12
N ASN A 155 -3.00 23.44 51.98
CA ASN A 155 -3.58 23.86 53.26
C ASN A 155 -4.78 24.79 52.99
N LYS A 156 -5.86 24.56 53.73
CA LYS A 156 -7.10 25.34 53.75
C LYS A 156 -6.88 26.72 54.33
#